data_AF-A0A950LTD2-F1
#
_entry.id   AF-A0A950LTD2-F1
#
_cell.length_a   1.000
_cell.length_b   1.000
_cell.length_c   1.000
_cell.angle_alpha   90.00
_cell.angle_beta   90.00
_cell.angle_gamma   90.00
#
_symmetry.space_group_name_H-M   'P 1'
#
loop_
_entity.id
_entity.type
_entity.pdbx_description
1 polymer ?
#
loop_
_entity_poly.entity_id
_entity_poly.type
_entity_poly.pdbx_seq_one_letter_code
_entity_poly.pdbx_strand_id
1 'polypeptide(L)'
;LGFSEEHRMQARVNEVDPPRKLSISWGGRGDVSFELAPQGEEVLLTVVHRRLPDRASLLLVGPGWHTHLDLLAARLSGAEPEPYWDSWSRLRAEYERRLPA
;
A
#
# COMPACT_ATOMS: atom_id res chain seq x y z
N LEU A 1 18.87 -8.82 5.09
CA LEU A 1 17.57 -8.52 4.47
C LEU A 1 17.80 -8.43 2.96
N GLY A 2 17.49 -9.49 2.22
CA GLY A 2 17.90 -9.68 0.81
C GLY A 2 17.00 -8.97 -0.20
N PHE A 3 16.79 -7.67 -0.04
CA PHE A 3 16.20 -6.83 -1.09
C PHE A 3 17.35 -6.19 -1.88
N SER A 4 17.28 -6.18 -3.21
CA SER A 4 18.29 -5.48 -4.02
C SER A 4 18.23 -3.97 -3.77
N GLU A 5 19.33 -3.27 -4.00
CA GLU A 5 19.43 -1.81 -3.78
C GLU A 5 18.39 -1.01 -4.58
N GLU A 6 17.96 -1.53 -5.73
CA GLU A 6 16.91 -0.95 -6.55
C GLU A 6 15.98 -2.04 -7.11
N HIS A 7 14.67 -1.77 -7.05
CA HIS A 7 13.66 -2.45 -7.86
C HIS A 7 12.99 -1.42 -8.75
N ARG A 8 13.01 -1.66 -10.06
CA ARG A 8 12.33 -0.81 -11.05
C ARG A 8 11.18 -1.56 -11.68
N MET A 9 10.06 -0.86 -11.84
CA MET A 9 8.88 -1.37 -12.53
C MET A 9 8.33 -0.27 -13.43
N GLN A 10 8.00 -0.62 -14.67
CA GLN A 10 7.21 0.27 -15.52
C GLN A 10 5.73 0.19 -15.10
N ALA A 11 5.15 1.34 -14.77
CA ALA A 11 3.73 1.49 -14.49
C ALA A 11 3.07 2.37 -15.57
N ARG A 12 1.80 2.11 -15.85
CA ARG A 12 0.94 2.93 -16.71
C ARG A 12 -0.11 3.58 -15.83
N VAL A 13 -0.33 4.88 -16.03
CA VAL A 13 -1.49 5.56 -15.43
C VAL A 13 -2.75 5.12 -16.18
N ASN A 14 -3.69 4.52 -15.46
CA ASN A 14 -4.96 4.02 -16.02
C ASN A 14 -6.04 5.10 -15.94
N GLU A 15 -6.08 5.87 -14.86
CA GLU A 15 -7.11 6.88 -14.61
C GLU A 15 -6.54 8.01 -13.73
N VAL A 16 -6.91 9.25 -14.05
CA VAL A 16 -6.63 10.45 -13.24
C VAL A 16 -7.88 11.30 -13.22
N ASP A 17 -8.46 11.49 -12.03
CA ASP A 17 -9.63 12.34 -11.80
C ASP A 17 -9.37 13.19 -10.55
N PRO A 18 -8.68 14.34 -10.68
CA PRO A 18 -8.31 15.15 -9.53
C PRO A 18 -9.52 15.85 -8.90
N PRO A 19 -9.61 15.96 -7.55
CA PRO A 19 -8.71 15.38 -6.55
C PRO A 19 -9.14 13.98 -6.05
N ARG A 20 -10.05 13.30 -6.75
CA ARG A 20 -10.83 12.17 -6.22
C ARG A 20 -10.16 10.82 -6.43
N LYS A 21 -9.47 10.60 -7.55
CA LYS A 21 -8.99 9.26 -7.91
C LYS A 21 -7.73 9.24 -8.75
N LEU A 22 -6.89 8.25 -8.45
CA LEU A 22 -5.75 7.85 -9.26
C LEU A 22 -5.73 6.32 -9.35
N SER A 23 -5.53 5.77 -10.55
CA SER A 23 -5.25 4.34 -10.74
C SER A 23 -4.03 4.13 -11.62
N ILE A 24 -3.16 3.20 -11.22
CA ILE A 24 -1.96 2.82 -11.98
C ILE A 24 -1.88 1.30 -12.12
N SER A 25 -1.26 0.83 -13.21
CA SER A 25 -0.95 -0.59 -13.40
C SER A 25 0.19 -1.04 -12.48
N TRP A 26 0.18 -2.34 -12.18
CA TRP A 26 1.16 -2.98 -11.30
C TRP A 26 1.65 -4.29 -11.93
N GLY A 27 2.94 -4.34 -12.29
CA GLY A 27 3.61 -5.55 -12.79
C GLY A 27 2.97 -6.17 -14.04
N GLY A 28 2.27 -5.36 -14.85
CA GLY A 28 1.61 -5.80 -16.09
C GLY A 28 0.37 -6.69 -15.93
N ARG A 29 -0.02 -7.08 -14.70
CA ARG A 29 -1.19 -7.94 -14.43
C ARG A 29 -2.14 -7.39 -13.39
N GLY A 30 -1.68 -6.56 -12.46
CA GLY A 30 -2.49 -5.91 -11.43
C GLY A 30 -2.68 -4.42 -11.65
N ASP A 31 -3.44 -3.82 -10.74
CA ASP A 31 -3.61 -2.38 -10.62
C ASP A 31 -3.78 -2.02 -9.15
N VAL A 32 -3.40 -0.79 -8.82
CA VAL A 32 -3.72 -0.16 -7.55
C VAL A 32 -4.52 1.12 -7.82
N SER A 33 -5.60 1.32 -7.06
CA SER A 33 -6.38 2.55 -7.05
C SER A 33 -6.33 3.23 -5.69
N PHE A 34 -6.27 4.56 -5.73
CA PHE A 34 -6.34 5.46 -4.61
C PHE A 34 -7.58 6.32 -4.80
N GLU A 35 -8.54 6.23 -3.89
CA GLU A 35 -9.80 6.95 -3.93
C GLU A 35 -9.94 7.80 -2.67
N LEU A 36 -10.27 9.08 -2.86
CA LEU A 36 -10.48 10.05 -1.80
C LEU A 36 -11.96 10.43 -1.74
N ALA A 37 -12.55 10.27 -0.56
CA ALA A 37 -13.91 10.70 -0.27
C ALA A 37 -13.93 11.64 0.95
N PRO A 38 -14.65 12.76 0.92
CA PRO A 38 -14.87 13.58 2.12
C PRO A 38 -15.53 12.77 3.24
N GLN A 39 -15.08 12.94 4.47
CA GLN A 39 -15.65 12.34 5.66
C GLN A 39 -15.68 13.37 6.79
N GLY A 40 -16.69 14.24 6.77
CA GLY A 40 -16.76 15.40 7.68
C GLY A 40 -15.62 16.38 7.37
N GLU A 41 -14.86 16.73 8.40
CA GLU A 41 -13.66 17.59 8.28
C GLU A 41 -12.40 16.79 7.83
N GLU A 42 -12.53 15.48 7.62
CA GLU A 42 -11.44 14.58 7.25
C GLU A 42 -11.65 14.01 5.82
N VAL A 43 -10.68 13.21 5.37
CA VAL A 43 -10.73 12.51 4.08
C VAL A 43 -10.52 11.02 4.29
N LEU A 44 -11.43 10.20 3.78
CA LEU A 44 -11.24 8.76 3.69
C LEU A 44 -10.42 8.45 2.44
N LEU A 45 -9.19 7.96 2.64
CA LEU A 45 -8.37 7.35 1.60
C LEU A 45 -8.64 5.84 1.54
N THR A 46 -9.18 5.38 0.42
CA THR A 46 -9.35 3.96 0.12
C THR A 46 -8.29 3.51 -0.89
N VAL A 47 -7.45 2.55 -0.49
CA VAL A 47 -6.44 1.92 -1.37
C VAL A 47 -6.88 0.50 -1.71
N VAL A 48 -7.01 0.19 -2.99
CA VAL A 48 -7.37 -1.16 -3.47
C VAL A 48 -6.30 -1.66 -4.44
N HIS A 49 -5.60 -2.73 -4.07
CA HIS A 49 -4.69 -3.45 -4.95
C HIS A 49 -5.35 -4.73 -5.45
N ARG A 50 -5.57 -4.84 -6.77
CA ARG A 50 -6.24 -5.97 -7.40
C ARG A 50 -5.26 -6.93 -8.08
N ARG A 51 -5.70 -8.17 -8.25
CA ARG A 51 -5.00 -9.24 -8.99
C ARG A 51 -3.63 -9.60 -8.41
N LEU A 52 -3.59 -9.84 -7.10
CA LEU A 52 -2.48 -10.47 -6.39
C LEU A 52 -2.72 -11.99 -6.39
N PRO A 53 -2.02 -12.76 -7.24
CA PRO A 53 -2.46 -14.11 -7.62
C PRO A 53 -2.14 -15.18 -6.57
N ASP A 54 -1.21 -14.91 -5.65
CA ASP A 54 -0.72 -15.91 -4.71
C ASP A 54 -0.50 -15.32 -3.30
N ARG A 55 -0.45 -16.23 -2.32
CA ARG A 55 -0.28 -15.88 -0.91
C ARG A 55 1.04 -15.15 -0.62
N ALA A 56 2.13 -15.52 -1.29
CA ALA A 56 3.42 -14.85 -1.08
C ALA A 56 3.35 -13.39 -1.54
N SER A 57 2.71 -13.12 -2.68
CA SER A 57 2.42 -11.76 -3.16
C SER A 57 1.57 -10.98 -2.15
N LEU A 58 0.51 -11.58 -1.60
CA LEU A 58 -0.32 -10.93 -0.57
C LEU A 58 0.46 -10.57 0.70
N LEU A 59 1.34 -11.47 1.16
CA LEU A 59 2.16 -11.27 2.37
C LEU A 59 3.29 -10.26 2.20
N LEU A 60 3.67 -9.93 0.96
CA LEU A 60 4.63 -8.86 0.68
C LEU A 60 3.92 -7.51 0.49
N VAL A 61 2.84 -7.52 -0.30
CA VAL A 61 2.14 -6.30 -0.72
C VAL A 61 1.25 -5.74 0.37
N GLY A 62 0.52 -6.59 1.10
CA GLY A 62 -0.40 -6.15 2.16
C GLY A 62 0.31 -5.36 3.27
N PRO A 63 1.32 -5.95 3.94
CA PRO A 63 2.13 -5.25 4.93
C PRO A 63 2.85 -4.02 4.36
N GLY A 64 3.27 -4.08 3.09
CA GLY A 64 3.86 -2.96 2.37
C GLY A 64 2.92 -1.75 2.32
N TRP A 65 1.71 -1.93 1.82
CA TRP A 65 0.71 -0.85 1.77
C TRP A 65 0.34 -0.34 3.15
N HIS A 66 0.13 -1.24 4.11
CA HIS A 66 -0.22 -0.87 5.48
C HIS A 66 0.86 0.02 6.11
N THR A 67 2.14 -0.36 5.99
CA THR A 67 3.27 0.44 6.51
C THR A 67 3.31 1.84 5.88
N HIS A 68 3.06 1.95 4.57
CA HIS A 68 3.01 3.25 3.89
C HIS A 68 1.84 4.12 4.38
N LEU A 69 0.69 3.51 4.68
CA LEU A 69 -0.48 4.22 5.21
C LEU A 69 -0.24 4.70 6.65
N ASP A 70 0.40 3.90 7.50
CA ASP A 70 0.81 4.31 8.85
C ASP A 70 1.77 5.49 8.80
N LEU A 71 2.76 5.45 7.89
CA LEU A 71 3.69 6.55 7.68
C LEU A 71 2.96 7.82 7.19
N LEU A 72 2.04 7.68 6.23
CA LEU A 72 1.24 8.79 5.74
C LEU A 72 0.42 9.43 6.86
N ALA A 73 -0.26 8.63 7.68
CA ALA A 73 -1.05 9.11 8.80
C ALA A 73 -0.20 9.82 9.86
N ALA A 74 0.98 9.27 10.22
CA ALA A 74 1.92 9.91 11.13
C ALA A 74 2.36 11.28 10.60
N ARG A 75 2.72 11.37 9.31
CA ARG A 75 3.16 12.62 8.69
C ARG A 75 2.05 13.67 8.61
N LEU A 76 0.82 13.28 8.28
CA LEU A 76 -0.33 14.19 8.23
C LEU A 76 -0.74 14.70 9.62
N SER A 77 -0.53 13.89 10.68
CA SER A 77 -0.83 14.26 12.06
C SER A 77 0.33 14.95 12.80
N GLY A 78 1.51 15.09 12.17
CA GLY A 78 2.70 15.66 12.79
C GLY A 78 3.41 14.75 13.78
N ALA A 79 3.10 13.45 13.79
CA ALA A 79 3.77 12.45 14.60
C ALA A 79 5.04 11.90 13.90
N GLU A 80 6.00 11.42 14.70
CA GLU A 80 7.18 10.72 14.18
C GLU A 80 6.79 9.28 13.78
N PRO A 81 7.02 8.84 12.53
CA PRO A 81 6.69 7.49 12.11
C PRO A 81 7.65 6.45 12.72
N GLU A 82 7.15 5.24 12.93
CA GLU A 82 8.00 4.08 13.24
C GLU A 82 9.02 3.82 12.10
N PRO A 83 10.20 3.25 12.40
CA PRO A 83 11.12 2.77 11.38
C PRO A 83 10.42 1.77 10.43
N TYR A 84 10.51 2.03 9.13
CA TYR A 84 9.74 1.31 8.11
C TYR A 84 9.90 -0.22 8.21
N TRP A 85 11.12 -0.72 8.33
CA TRP A 85 11.39 -2.16 8.34
C TRP A 85 10.91 -2.87 9.60
N ASP A 86 10.89 -2.18 10.74
CA ASP A 86 10.40 -2.72 12.01
C ASP A 86 8.88 -2.86 11.94
N SER A 87 8.18 -1.81 11.49
CA SER A 87 6.73 -1.82 11.27
C SER A 87 6.32 -2.87 10.22
N TRP A 88 6.99 -2.91 9.07
CA TRP A 88 6.71 -3.89 8.02
C TRP A 88 6.90 -5.33 8.48
N SER A 89 7.98 -5.62 9.23
CA SER A 89 8.25 -6.97 9.74
C SER A 89 7.18 -7.42 10.74
N ARG A 90 6.77 -6.53 11.65
CA ARG A 90 5.67 -6.77 12.59
C ARG A 90 4.35 -7.03 11.85
N LEU A 91 4.00 -6.18 10.89
CA LEU A 91 2.78 -6.30 10.09
C LEU A 91 2.79 -7.58 9.24
N ARG A 92 3.92 -7.97 8.66
CA ARG A 92 4.04 -9.22 7.92
C ARG A 92 3.71 -10.43 8.80
N ALA A 93 4.27 -10.51 10.01
CA ALA A 93 3.95 -11.59 10.94
C ALA A 93 2.45 -11.62 11.30
N GLU A 94 1.81 -10.46 11.38
CA GLU A 94 0.37 -10.37 11.60
C GLU A 94 -0.47 -10.83 10.41
N TYR A 95 -0.12 -10.41 9.20
CA TYR A 95 -0.78 -10.88 7.97
C TYR A 95 -0.59 -12.39 7.79
N GLU A 96 0.59 -12.94 8.12
CA GLU A 96 0.85 -14.39 8.08
C GLU A 96 -0.11 -15.17 8.98
N ARG A 97 -0.47 -14.64 10.16
CA ARG A 97 -1.47 -15.25 11.06
C ARG A 97 -2.90 -15.14 10.55
N ARG A 98 -3.25 -14.02 9.90
CA ARG A 98 -4.62 -13.70 9.47
C ARG A 98 -4.99 -14.28 8.10
N LEU A 99 -3.99 -14.51 7.24
CA LEU A 99 -4.18 -15.10 5.91
C LEU A 99 -3.84 -16.60 5.95
N PRO A 100 -4.86 -17.48 6.09
CA PRO A 100 -4.65 -18.93 6.08
C PRO A 100 -4.01 -19.39 4.77
N ALA A 101 -3.40 -20.58 4.82
CA ALA A 101 -2.76 -21.23 3.67
C ALA A 101 -3.78 -21.72 2.64
#